data_AF-A0A5J4PAD3-F1
#
_entry.id   AF-A0A5J4PAD3-F1
#
_cell.length_a   1.000
_cell.length_b   1.000
_cell.length_c   1.000
_cell.angle_alpha   90.00
_cell.angle_beta   90.00
_cell.angle_gamma   90.00
#
_symmetry.space_group_name_H-M   'P 1'
#
loop_
_entity.id
_entity.type
_entity.pdbx_description
1 polymer ?
#
loop_
_entity_poly.entity_id
_entity_poly.type
_entity_poly.pdbx_seq_one_letter_code
_entity_poly.pdbx_strand_id
1 'polypeptide(L)'
;HPQWAYKRVAGTGQVKHNDIVVFNFPAGDTVALNYQQTDFYSLAYGEGKRVYSHAINMDSLTREQQQIVFDLYYNAGRKQILSNLKEYGKVVHRPVDRRENYVKRCIGLPGDTLQIIQRAIYLNGLKQDDPENLQFFYRVQATGKPITQEFFRELGLSNEDTQSYQAGDVEFYLPLTKKAHDALLGRKDLVTAISVIELGNDGLYPPNLHTNWTV
;
A
#
# COMPACT_ATOMS: atom_id res chain seq x y z
N HIS A 1 -4.78 18.75 -26.45
CA HIS A 1 -3.78 18.95 -25.38
C HIS A 1 -2.41 18.65 -25.94
N PRO A 2 -1.39 19.50 -25.72
CA PRO A 2 -0.03 19.19 -26.14
C PRO A 2 0.43 17.92 -25.44
N GLN A 3 0.81 16.90 -26.21
CA GLN A 3 1.44 15.69 -25.70
C GLN A 3 2.91 15.73 -26.12
N TRP A 4 3.80 15.74 -25.15
CA TRP A 4 5.22 15.50 -25.44
C TRP A 4 5.43 14.02 -25.66
N ALA A 5 6.29 13.67 -26.63
CA ALA A 5 6.74 12.30 -26.78
C ALA A 5 7.41 11.83 -25.48
N TYR A 6 7.16 10.58 -25.07
CA TYR A 6 7.87 9.98 -23.95
C TYR A 6 9.37 10.06 -24.21
N LYS A 7 10.10 10.73 -23.30
CA LYS A 7 11.56 10.83 -23.36
C LYS A 7 12.12 10.17 -22.12
N ARG A 8 12.83 9.06 -22.31
CA ARG A 8 13.72 8.51 -21.30
C ARG A 8 15.07 9.20 -21.44
N VAL A 9 15.38 10.09 -20.51
CA VAL A 9 16.72 10.68 -20.42
C VAL A 9 17.65 9.60 -19.86
N ALA A 10 18.89 9.54 -20.36
CA ALA A 10 19.89 8.67 -19.77
C ALA A 10 20.11 9.09 -18.30
N GLY A 11 20.04 8.13 -17.38
CA GLY A 11 20.43 8.38 -16.00
C GLY A 11 21.91 8.71 -15.94
N THR A 12 22.28 9.75 -15.18
CA THR A 12 23.67 10.19 -15.05
C THR A 12 24.44 9.46 -13.94
N GLY A 13 23.78 8.57 -13.20
CA GLY A 13 24.34 7.85 -12.07
C GLY A 13 23.89 6.38 -12.01
N GLN A 14 24.57 5.61 -11.17
CA GLN A 14 24.20 4.24 -10.83
C GLN A 14 23.34 4.28 -9.56
N VAL A 15 22.17 3.63 -9.61
CA VAL A 15 21.25 3.55 -8.47
C VAL A 15 21.91 2.73 -7.36
N LYS A 16 21.80 3.21 -6.12
CA LYS A 16 22.29 2.57 -4.91
C LYS A 16 21.14 2.26 -3.96
N HIS A 17 21.41 1.38 -2.99
CA HIS A 17 20.53 1.18 -1.85
C HIS A 17 20.21 2.50 -1.15
N ASN A 18 18.96 2.65 -0.75
CA ASN A 18 18.36 3.83 -0.12
C ASN A 18 18.29 5.10 -0.99
N ASP A 19 18.70 5.05 -2.26
CA ASP A 19 18.46 6.16 -3.17
C ASP A 19 16.96 6.47 -3.29
N ILE A 20 16.64 7.75 -3.35
CA ILE A 20 15.28 8.21 -3.64
C ILE A 20 14.99 7.93 -5.11
N VAL A 21 14.00 7.09 -5.36
CA VAL A 21 13.49 6.78 -6.69
C VAL A 21 12.15 7.46 -6.89
N VAL A 22 12.02 8.14 -8.02
CA VAL A 22 10.76 8.77 -8.44
C VAL A 22 10.30 8.08 -9.71
N PHE A 23 9.08 7.54 -9.67
CA PHE A 23 8.46 6.94 -10.84
C PHE A 23 7.00 7.32 -10.93
N ASN A 24 6.47 7.34 -12.15
CA ASN A 24 5.04 7.45 -12.37
C ASN A 24 4.42 6.07 -12.12
N PHE A 25 3.50 5.99 -11.16
CA PHE A 25 2.73 4.77 -10.97
C PHE A 25 1.57 4.79 -11.96
N PRO A 26 1.40 3.76 -12.80
CA PRO A 26 0.41 3.79 -13.88
C PRO A 26 -1.03 3.58 -13.39
N ALA A 27 -1.25 3.23 -12.11
CA ALA A 27 -2.60 3.09 -11.59
C ALA A 27 -3.27 4.46 -11.54
N GLY A 28 -4.48 4.57 -12.09
CA GLY A 28 -5.21 5.83 -12.23
C GLY A 28 -5.04 6.54 -13.57
N ASP A 29 -4.14 6.07 -14.46
CA ASP A 29 -4.03 6.58 -15.84
C ASP A 29 -5.30 6.30 -16.65
N THR A 30 -5.92 5.15 -16.41
CA THR A 30 -7.22 4.78 -16.98
C THR A 30 -8.23 4.74 -15.83
N VAL A 31 -9.38 5.38 -16.05
CA VAL A 31 -10.49 5.37 -15.09
C VAL A 31 -11.82 5.24 -15.80
N ALA A 32 -12.77 4.62 -15.11
CA ALA A 32 -14.18 4.71 -15.46
C ALA A 32 -14.77 5.96 -14.79
N LEU A 33 -15.46 6.84 -15.52
CA LEU A 33 -15.85 8.17 -15.02
C LEU A 33 -16.74 8.15 -13.76
N ASN A 34 -17.49 7.07 -13.53
CA ASN A 34 -18.32 6.93 -12.32
C ASN A 34 -17.56 6.31 -11.14
N TYR A 35 -16.34 5.80 -11.37
CA TYR A 35 -15.49 5.14 -10.38
C TYR A 35 -14.05 5.68 -10.43
N GLN A 36 -13.91 7.01 -10.43
CA GLN A 36 -12.60 7.66 -10.59
C GLN A 36 -11.68 7.50 -9.38
N GLN A 37 -12.23 7.15 -8.22
CA GLN A 37 -11.50 6.84 -6.99
C GLN A 37 -10.83 5.45 -7.01
N THR A 38 -11.23 4.57 -7.93
CA THR A 38 -10.71 3.21 -8.03
C THR A 38 -9.86 3.08 -9.29
N ASP A 39 -8.70 2.42 -9.19
CA ASP A 39 -7.91 2.16 -10.38
C ASP A 39 -8.63 1.17 -11.31
N PHE A 40 -8.52 1.40 -12.62
CA PHE A 40 -9.25 0.59 -13.60
C PHE A 40 -8.84 -0.89 -13.61
N TYR A 41 -7.61 -1.23 -13.22
CA TYR A 41 -7.16 -2.62 -13.21
C TYR A 41 -7.84 -3.39 -12.07
N SER A 42 -7.84 -2.86 -10.85
CA SER A 42 -8.56 -3.48 -9.72
C SER A 42 -10.05 -3.58 -9.99
N LEU A 43 -10.65 -2.56 -10.60
CA LEU A 43 -12.06 -2.61 -11.02
C LEU A 43 -12.30 -3.75 -12.03
N ALA A 44 -11.46 -3.86 -13.06
CA ALA A 44 -11.56 -4.94 -14.06
C ALA A 44 -11.33 -6.33 -13.44
N TYR A 45 -10.34 -6.51 -12.59
CA TYR A 45 -10.14 -7.79 -11.90
C TYR A 45 -11.32 -8.14 -10.99
N GLY A 46 -11.87 -7.16 -10.26
CA GLY A 46 -13.03 -7.33 -9.40
C GLY A 46 -14.27 -7.78 -10.19
N GLU A 47 -14.58 -7.10 -11.29
CA GLU A 47 -15.70 -7.49 -12.16
C GLU A 47 -15.46 -8.82 -12.86
N GLY A 48 -14.23 -9.09 -13.28
CA GLY A 48 -13.85 -10.38 -13.87
C GLY A 48 -14.12 -11.54 -12.92
N LYS A 49 -13.73 -11.40 -11.65
CA LYS A 49 -14.01 -12.39 -10.61
C LYS A 49 -15.51 -12.53 -10.31
N ARG A 50 -16.31 -11.47 -10.47
CA ARG A 50 -17.78 -11.56 -10.33
C ARG A 50 -18.41 -12.34 -11.48
N VAL A 51 -17.95 -12.09 -12.70
CA VAL A 51 -18.39 -12.81 -13.91
C VAL A 51 -18.04 -14.31 -13.79
N TYR A 52 -16.84 -14.61 -13.29
CA TYR A 52 -16.39 -15.97 -13.00
C TYR A 52 -16.49 -16.27 -11.51
N SER A 53 -17.72 -16.46 -11.03
CA SER A 53 -18.01 -16.67 -9.61
C SER A 53 -17.47 -17.96 -9.00
N HIS A 54 -16.97 -18.89 -9.82
CA HIS A 54 -16.32 -20.09 -9.32
C HIS A 54 -14.91 -19.77 -8.80
N ALA A 55 -14.67 -20.07 -7.52
CA ALA A 55 -13.38 -19.86 -6.90
C ALA A 55 -12.33 -20.78 -7.57
N ILE A 56 -11.35 -20.18 -8.23
CA ILE A 56 -10.19 -20.90 -8.74
C ILE A 56 -9.15 -20.91 -7.62
N ASN A 57 -8.73 -22.11 -7.21
CA ASN A 57 -7.59 -22.25 -6.32
C ASN A 57 -6.30 -21.89 -7.08
N MET A 58 -5.85 -20.64 -6.94
CA MET A 58 -4.65 -20.15 -7.63
C MET A 58 -3.38 -20.91 -7.20
N ASP A 59 -3.40 -21.55 -6.03
CA ASP A 59 -2.24 -22.22 -5.45
C ASP A 59 -2.00 -23.61 -6.04
N SER A 60 -3.02 -24.19 -6.69
CA SER A 60 -2.85 -25.44 -7.43
C SER A 60 -2.35 -25.24 -8.86
N LEU A 61 -2.11 -23.99 -9.28
CA LEU A 61 -1.75 -23.62 -10.65
C LEU A 61 -0.27 -23.28 -10.79
N THR A 62 0.32 -23.65 -11.92
CA THR A 62 1.63 -23.16 -12.36
C THR A 62 1.60 -21.65 -12.61
N ARG A 63 2.77 -20.98 -12.67
CA ARG A 63 2.85 -19.54 -12.97
C ARG A 63 2.21 -19.14 -14.29
N GLU A 64 2.38 -19.97 -15.32
CA GLU A 64 1.76 -19.78 -16.63
C GLU A 64 0.22 -19.87 -16.52
N GLN A 65 -0.29 -20.88 -15.83
CA GLN A 65 -1.74 -21.03 -15.59
C GLN A 65 -2.30 -19.88 -14.74
N GLN A 66 -1.59 -19.43 -13.71
CA GLN A 66 -1.99 -18.26 -12.92
C GLN A 66 -2.12 -17.02 -13.81
N GLN A 67 -1.15 -16.79 -14.71
CA GLN A 67 -1.18 -15.67 -15.64
C GLN A 67 -2.39 -15.76 -16.58
N ILE A 68 -2.69 -16.94 -17.12
CA ILE A 68 -3.89 -17.18 -17.94
C ILE A 68 -5.17 -16.83 -17.17
N VAL A 69 -5.27 -17.20 -15.89
CA VAL A 69 -6.44 -16.88 -15.05
C VAL A 69 -6.54 -15.37 -14.79
N PHE A 70 -5.43 -14.70 -14.51
CA PHE A 70 -5.43 -13.24 -14.38
C PHE A 70 -5.87 -12.56 -15.68
N ASP A 71 -5.33 -12.98 -16.83
CA ASP A 71 -5.73 -12.44 -18.14
C ASP A 71 -7.23 -12.67 -18.39
N LEU A 72 -7.75 -13.84 -18.02
CA LEU A 72 -9.17 -14.16 -18.12
C LEU A 72 -10.03 -13.18 -17.31
N TYR A 73 -9.71 -13.00 -16.02
CA TYR A 73 -10.43 -12.07 -15.15
C TYR A 73 -10.35 -10.64 -15.65
N TYR A 74 -9.14 -10.16 -15.98
CA TYR A 74 -8.95 -8.81 -16.48
C TYR A 74 -9.77 -8.55 -17.75
N ASN A 75 -9.71 -9.45 -18.74
CA ASN A 75 -10.41 -9.29 -20.00
C ASN A 75 -11.93 -9.33 -19.85
N ALA A 76 -12.46 -10.22 -19.01
CA ALA A 76 -13.90 -10.30 -18.77
C ALA A 76 -14.44 -9.09 -18.02
N GLY A 77 -13.77 -8.64 -16.96
CA GLY A 77 -14.20 -7.45 -16.24
C GLY A 77 -14.04 -6.18 -17.07
N ARG A 78 -12.95 -6.07 -17.85
CA ARG A 78 -12.81 -4.98 -18.83
C ARG A 78 -13.96 -4.97 -19.83
N LYS A 79 -14.36 -6.11 -20.36
CA LYS A 79 -15.52 -6.23 -21.27
C LYS A 79 -16.82 -5.79 -20.57
N GLN A 80 -17.04 -6.25 -19.34
CA GLN A 80 -18.21 -5.89 -18.54
C GLN A 80 -18.30 -4.37 -18.35
N ILE A 81 -17.22 -3.75 -17.88
CA ILE A 81 -17.14 -2.29 -17.67
C ILE A 81 -17.43 -1.52 -18.96
N LEU A 82 -16.81 -1.93 -20.08
CA LEU A 82 -17.00 -1.26 -21.37
C LEU A 82 -18.39 -1.47 -21.99
N SER A 83 -19.10 -2.54 -21.61
CA SER A 83 -20.46 -2.81 -22.07
C SER A 83 -21.55 -2.12 -21.24
N ASN A 84 -21.23 -1.62 -20.05
CA ASN A 84 -22.18 -1.04 -19.12
C ASN A 84 -21.84 0.41 -18.77
N LEU A 85 -21.89 1.29 -19.78
CA LEU A 85 -21.60 2.72 -19.63
C LEU A 85 -22.53 3.43 -18.62
N LYS A 86 -23.74 2.92 -18.40
CA LYS A 86 -24.68 3.51 -17.43
C LYS A 86 -24.14 3.38 -16.01
N GLU A 87 -23.55 2.24 -15.68
CA GLU A 87 -23.00 1.98 -14.35
C GLU A 87 -21.62 2.61 -14.17
N TYR A 88 -20.70 2.34 -15.11
CA TYR A 88 -19.29 2.71 -14.93
C TYR A 88 -18.90 4.05 -15.56
N GLY A 89 -19.75 4.59 -16.44
CA GLY A 89 -19.43 5.77 -17.23
C GLY A 89 -18.44 5.44 -18.37
N LYS A 90 -18.03 6.47 -19.10
CA LYS A 90 -17.00 6.32 -20.15
C LYS A 90 -15.66 5.97 -19.52
N VAL A 91 -14.93 5.06 -20.14
CA VAL A 91 -13.52 4.81 -19.79
C VAL A 91 -12.67 5.85 -20.48
N VAL A 92 -11.89 6.60 -19.71
CA VAL A 92 -11.03 7.68 -20.21
C VAL A 92 -9.61 7.51 -19.70
N HIS A 93 -8.67 8.07 -20.46
CA HIS A 93 -7.29 8.20 -20.03
C HIS A 93 -7.07 9.60 -19.45
N ARG A 94 -6.54 9.66 -18.23
CA ARG A 94 -6.16 10.93 -17.61
C ARG A 94 -4.98 11.53 -18.39
N PRO A 95 -4.94 12.86 -18.57
CA PRO A 95 -3.81 13.50 -19.22
C PRO A 95 -2.53 13.33 -18.39
N VAL A 96 -1.38 13.40 -19.07
CA VAL A 96 -0.06 13.03 -18.52
C VAL A 96 0.33 13.89 -17.30
N ASP A 97 -0.18 15.11 -17.21
CA ASP A 97 0.00 16.05 -16.10
C ASP A 97 -0.70 15.61 -14.81
N ARG A 98 -1.70 14.72 -14.90
CA ARG A 98 -2.40 14.15 -13.74
C ARG A 98 -1.85 12.79 -13.30
N ARG A 99 -0.69 12.39 -13.81
CA ARG A 99 0.00 11.18 -13.36
C ARG A 99 0.58 11.42 -11.97
N GLU A 100 0.32 10.49 -11.07
CA GLU A 100 0.86 10.53 -9.73
C GLU A 100 2.33 10.09 -9.75
N ASN A 101 3.19 10.95 -9.20
CA ASN A 101 4.59 10.61 -8.97
C ASN A 101 4.71 9.96 -7.60
N TYR A 102 5.33 8.78 -7.56
CA TYR A 102 5.61 8.07 -6.32
C TYR A 102 7.09 8.27 -6.00
N VAL A 103 7.33 8.79 -4.80
CA VAL A 103 8.67 8.91 -4.22
C VAL A 103 8.87 7.72 -3.28
N LYS A 104 9.85 6.87 -3.57
CA LYS A 104 10.18 5.66 -2.79
C LYS A 104 11.69 5.58 -2.56
N ARG A 105 12.14 4.63 -1.72
CA ARG A 105 13.56 4.28 -1.57
C ARG A 105 13.87 2.97 -2.29
N CYS A 106 15.04 2.91 -2.94
CA CYS A 106 15.54 1.67 -3.53
C CYS A 106 16.07 0.74 -2.43
N ILE A 107 15.31 -0.30 -2.07
CA ILE A 107 15.74 -1.26 -1.03
C ILE A 107 16.55 -2.42 -1.60
N GLY A 108 16.28 -2.89 -2.82
CA GLY A 108 17.04 -3.99 -3.44
C GLY A 108 17.47 -3.63 -4.86
N LEU A 109 18.69 -4.02 -5.20
CA LEU A 109 19.28 -3.95 -6.53
C LEU A 109 19.24 -5.33 -7.22
N PRO A 110 19.41 -5.40 -8.56
CA PRO A 110 19.50 -6.68 -9.26
C PRO A 110 20.58 -7.58 -8.65
N GLY A 111 20.19 -8.80 -8.29
CA GLY A 111 21.07 -9.78 -7.63
C GLY A 111 20.93 -9.84 -6.12
N ASP A 112 20.25 -8.89 -5.48
CA ASP A 112 20.03 -8.93 -4.03
C ASP A 112 18.96 -9.96 -3.63
N THR A 113 19.17 -10.55 -2.45
CA THR A 113 18.11 -11.24 -1.69
C THR A 113 17.56 -10.29 -0.63
N LEU A 114 16.26 -10.01 -0.69
CA LEU A 114 15.54 -9.21 0.30
C LEU A 114 14.72 -10.11 1.21
N GLN A 115 14.86 -9.94 2.52
CA GLN A 115 14.02 -10.57 3.52
C GLN A 115 13.49 -9.51 4.49
N ILE A 116 12.27 -9.67 4.97
CA ILE A 116 11.69 -8.87 6.04
C ILE A 116 11.33 -9.85 7.16
N ILE A 117 12.03 -9.76 8.28
CA ILE A 117 11.90 -10.69 9.41
C ILE A 117 11.62 -9.85 10.65
N GLN A 118 10.47 -10.08 11.30
CA GLN A 118 10.06 -9.35 12.50
C GLN A 118 10.21 -7.82 12.33
N ARG A 119 9.78 -7.32 11.16
CA ARG A 119 9.81 -5.90 10.76
C ARG A 119 11.19 -5.29 10.52
N ALA A 120 12.26 -6.08 10.55
CA ALA A 120 13.59 -5.67 10.14
C ALA A 120 13.87 -6.11 8.71
N ILE A 121 14.54 -5.23 7.94
CA ILE A 121 14.99 -5.52 6.59
C ILE A 121 16.34 -6.24 6.66
N TYR A 122 16.49 -7.30 5.88
CA TYR A 122 17.75 -7.98 5.64
C TYR A 122 18.03 -7.99 4.13
N LEU A 123 19.23 -7.56 3.76
CA LEU A 123 19.73 -7.64 2.39
C LEU A 123 20.92 -8.57 2.35
N ASN A 124 20.84 -9.60 1.52
CA ASN A 124 21.89 -10.63 1.39
C ASN A 124 22.25 -11.26 2.75
N GLY A 125 21.24 -11.48 3.61
CA GLY A 125 21.38 -12.00 4.96
C GLY A 125 21.87 -11.00 6.01
N LEU A 126 22.21 -9.77 5.63
CA LEU A 126 22.68 -8.73 6.54
C LEU A 126 21.54 -7.79 6.95
N LYS A 127 21.30 -7.68 8.26
CA LYS A 127 20.31 -6.75 8.82
C LYS A 127 20.68 -5.32 8.45
N GLN A 128 19.70 -4.57 7.96
CA GLN A 128 19.82 -3.16 7.65
C GLN A 128 19.45 -2.29 8.86
N ASP A 129 20.02 -1.10 8.92
CA ASP A 129 19.67 -0.12 9.94
C ASP A 129 18.26 0.44 9.69
N ASP A 130 17.51 0.61 10.78
CA ASP A 130 16.20 1.24 10.72
C ASP A 130 16.36 2.75 10.45
N PRO A 131 15.59 3.33 9.52
CA PRO A 131 15.60 4.77 9.33
C PRO A 131 15.09 5.48 10.58
N GLU A 132 15.64 6.66 10.89
CA GLU A 132 15.34 7.42 12.11
C GLU A 132 13.83 7.61 12.37
N ASN A 133 13.08 7.88 11.30
CA ASN A 133 11.63 8.12 11.34
C ASN A 133 10.82 6.88 10.90
N LEU A 134 11.35 5.66 11.10
CA LEU A 134 10.60 4.44 10.88
C LEU A 134 9.32 4.44 11.73
N GLN A 135 8.18 4.20 11.10
CA GLN A 135 6.89 4.11 11.75
C GLN A 135 6.34 2.69 11.62
N PHE A 136 5.69 2.22 12.69
CA PHE A 136 4.85 1.03 12.65
C PHE A 136 3.43 1.40 13.06
N PHE A 137 2.47 0.58 12.63
CA PHE A 137 1.08 0.75 13.01
C PHE A 137 0.81 0.00 14.31
N TYR A 138 0.32 0.71 15.32
CA TYR A 138 0.07 0.18 16.66
C TYR A 138 -1.40 0.27 17.04
N ARG A 139 -1.87 -0.70 17.81
CA ARG A 139 -3.12 -0.64 18.57
C ARG A 139 -2.84 0.03 19.90
N VAL A 140 -3.49 1.15 20.15
CA VAL A 140 -3.39 1.94 21.37
C VAL A 140 -4.62 1.67 22.22
N GLN A 141 -4.40 1.29 23.48
CA GLN A 141 -5.43 1.18 24.51
C GLN A 141 -5.31 2.39 25.44
N ALA A 142 -6.41 3.13 25.59
CA ALA A 142 -6.47 4.40 26.27
C ALA A 142 -7.37 4.36 27.51
N THR A 143 -7.20 5.36 28.38
CA THR A 143 -7.96 5.51 29.62
C THR A 143 -9.36 6.09 29.40
N GLY A 144 -9.68 6.54 28.18
CA GLY A 144 -10.86 7.32 27.84
C GLY A 144 -10.72 8.82 28.15
N LYS A 145 -9.57 9.26 28.68
CA LYS A 145 -9.24 10.68 28.79
C LYS A 145 -8.92 11.24 27.40
N PRO A 146 -9.55 12.36 26.97
CA PRO A 146 -9.27 12.93 25.66
C PRO A 146 -7.79 13.31 25.50
N ILE A 147 -7.19 12.81 24.43
CA ILE A 147 -5.91 13.25 23.87
C ILE A 147 -6.20 14.41 22.90
N THR A 148 -5.43 15.49 23.03
CA THR A 148 -5.60 16.71 22.22
C THR A 148 -4.86 16.60 20.89
N GLN A 149 -5.33 17.35 19.88
CA GLN A 149 -4.67 17.37 18.57
C GLN A 149 -3.26 17.99 18.67
N GLU A 150 -3.06 18.93 19.59
CA GLU A 150 -1.75 19.54 19.85
C GLU A 150 -0.75 18.49 20.34
N PHE A 151 -1.17 17.59 21.23
CA PHE A 151 -0.30 16.51 21.71
C PHE A 151 0.04 15.53 20.58
N PHE A 152 -0.91 15.19 19.71
CA PHE A 152 -0.59 14.37 18.52
C PHE A 152 0.41 15.07 17.58
N ARG A 153 0.29 16.39 17.39
CA ARG A 153 1.26 17.17 16.60
C ARG A 153 2.64 17.19 17.24
N GLU A 154 2.74 17.28 18.56
CA GLU A 154 4.02 17.16 19.30
C GLU A 154 4.68 15.79 19.10
N LEU A 155 3.87 14.74 18.94
CA LEU A 155 4.33 13.39 18.58
C LEU A 155 4.67 13.24 17.09
N GLY A 156 4.43 14.27 16.27
CA GLY A 156 4.70 14.27 14.84
C GLY A 156 3.64 13.58 13.99
N LEU A 157 2.41 13.43 14.51
CA LEU A 157 1.29 12.80 13.81
C LEU A 157 0.46 13.85 13.07
N SER A 158 0.10 13.55 11.81
CA SER A 158 -0.80 14.39 11.01
C SER A 158 -2.27 14.14 11.38
N ASN A 159 -3.17 14.95 10.80
CA ASN A 159 -4.61 14.71 10.98
C ASN A 159 -5.04 13.39 10.31
N GLU A 160 -4.39 13.00 9.21
CA GLU A 160 -4.60 11.73 8.51
C GLU A 160 -4.18 10.55 9.38
N ASP A 161 -3.04 10.66 10.07
CA ASP A 161 -2.54 9.63 10.99
C ASP A 161 -3.50 9.36 12.16
N THR A 162 -4.27 10.38 12.57
CA THR A 162 -5.17 10.32 13.73
C THR A 162 -6.64 10.09 13.35
N GLN A 163 -6.95 9.74 12.11
CA GLN A 163 -8.35 9.57 11.66
C GLN A 163 -9.12 8.47 12.40
N SER A 164 -8.42 7.51 12.99
CA SER A 164 -9.03 6.41 13.75
C SER A 164 -9.47 6.80 15.17
N TYR A 165 -9.11 7.99 15.65
CA TYR A 165 -9.33 8.43 17.02
C TYR A 165 -10.42 9.50 17.12
N GLN A 166 -11.31 9.33 18.10
CA GLN A 166 -12.28 10.30 18.57
C GLN A 166 -12.08 10.58 20.06
N ALA A 167 -12.47 11.78 20.50
CA ALA A 167 -12.31 12.19 21.89
C ALA A 167 -13.07 11.26 22.84
N GLY A 168 -12.32 10.59 23.73
CA GLY A 168 -12.88 9.64 24.69
C GLY A 168 -12.73 8.17 24.28
N ASP A 169 -12.19 7.89 23.10
CA ASP A 169 -11.93 6.51 22.67
C ASP A 169 -10.97 5.80 23.63
N VAL A 170 -11.30 4.54 23.92
CA VAL A 170 -10.49 3.63 24.73
C VAL A 170 -9.61 2.72 23.87
N GLU A 171 -9.83 2.70 22.56
CA GLU A 171 -9.08 1.88 21.61
C GLU A 171 -9.07 2.53 20.22
N PHE A 172 -7.87 2.69 19.65
CA PHE A 172 -7.66 3.28 18.32
C PHE A 172 -6.29 2.87 17.76
N TYR A 173 -5.98 3.29 16.54
CA TYR A 173 -4.77 2.87 15.83
C TYR A 173 -3.95 4.06 15.34
N LEU A 174 -2.65 4.06 15.63
CA LEU A 174 -1.74 5.14 15.23
C LEU A 174 -0.48 4.61 14.53
N PRO A 175 0.01 5.28 13.49
CA PRO A 175 1.36 5.07 12.98
C PRO A 175 2.34 5.80 13.90
N LEU A 176 3.17 5.08 14.66
CA LEU A 176 4.08 5.68 15.63
C LEU A 176 5.53 5.43 15.24
N THR A 177 6.35 6.48 15.32
CA THR A 177 7.81 6.31 15.40
C THR A 177 8.17 5.73 16.76
N LYS A 178 9.38 5.17 16.91
CA LYS A 178 9.87 4.72 18.23
C LYS A 178 9.78 5.85 19.28
N LYS A 179 10.18 7.07 18.91
CA LYS A 179 10.12 8.24 19.80
C LYS A 179 8.67 8.57 20.20
N ALA A 180 7.75 8.60 19.24
CA ALA A 180 6.33 8.89 19.50
C ALA A 180 5.67 7.80 20.35
N HIS A 181 5.98 6.53 20.06
CA HIS A 181 5.56 5.38 20.84
C HIS A 181 5.99 5.52 22.30
N ASP A 182 7.28 5.74 22.54
CA ASP A 182 7.84 5.82 23.90
C ASP A 182 7.25 7.02 24.68
N ALA A 183 7.09 8.17 24.01
CA ALA A 183 6.48 9.36 24.60
C ALA A 183 4.99 9.16 24.95
N LEU A 184 4.21 8.57 24.05
CA LEU A 184 2.80 8.27 24.30
C LEU A 184 2.66 7.21 25.41
N LEU A 185 3.45 6.13 25.36
CA LEU A 185 3.43 5.07 26.38
C LEU A 185 3.81 5.59 27.78
N GLY A 186 4.63 6.63 27.85
CA GLY A 186 4.98 7.33 29.10
C GLY A 186 3.80 8.08 29.72
N ARG A 187 2.77 8.45 28.95
CA ARG A 187 1.56 9.11 29.43
C ARG A 187 0.53 8.11 29.96
N LYS A 188 0.82 7.53 31.13
CA LYS A 188 -0.08 6.56 31.79
C LYS A 188 -1.44 7.13 32.18
N ASP A 189 -1.58 8.46 32.21
CA ASP A 189 -2.88 9.12 32.38
C ASP A 189 -3.74 9.08 31.10
N LEU A 190 -3.13 8.87 29.93
CA LEU A 190 -3.81 8.82 28.63
C LEU A 190 -3.89 7.40 28.08
N VAL A 191 -2.82 6.60 28.20
CA VAL A 191 -2.72 5.26 27.62
C VAL A 191 -2.38 4.19 28.64
N THR A 192 -3.05 3.03 28.52
CA THR A 192 -2.82 1.86 29.36
C THR A 192 -1.83 0.90 28.70
N ALA A 193 -1.95 0.71 27.38
CA ALA A 193 -1.04 -0.13 26.61
C ALA A 193 -0.91 0.34 25.15
N ILE A 194 0.22 0.02 24.54
CA ILE A 194 0.44 0.15 23.10
C ILE A 194 0.99 -1.20 22.63
N SER A 195 0.31 -1.82 21.69
CA SER A 195 0.62 -3.16 21.21
C SER A 195 0.73 -3.16 19.69
N VAL A 196 1.54 -4.07 19.16
CA VAL A 196 1.65 -4.16 17.71
C VAL A 196 0.47 -4.94 17.17
N ILE A 197 0.01 -4.53 15.99
CA ILE A 197 -1.02 -5.23 15.25
C ILE A 197 -0.37 -6.42 14.55
N GLU A 198 -0.84 -7.62 14.88
CA GLU A 198 -0.61 -8.79 14.05
C GLU A 198 -1.65 -8.74 12.94
N LEU A 199 -1.25 -8.24 11.78
CA LEU A 199 -2.05 -8.40 10.57
C LEU A 199 -2.04 -9.88 10.23
N GLY A 200 -3.23 -10.49 10.10
CA GLY A 200 -3.35 -11.84 9.57
C GLY A 200 -2.80 -11.92 8.14
N ASN A 201 -2.78 -13.12 7.56
CA ASN A 201 -2.26 -13.33 6.20
C ASN A 201 -3.06 -12.60 5.10
N ASP A 202 -4.22 -12.03 5.43
CA ASP A 202 -5.03 -11.22 4.52
C ASP A 202 -4.35 -9.88 4.21
N GLY A 203 -3.86 -9.74 2.98
CA GLY A 203 -3.27 -8.49 2.47
C GLY A 203 -1.74 -8.48 2.36
N LEU A 204 -1.05 -9.58 2.67
CA LEU A 204 0.39 -9.67 2.47
C LEU A 204 0.71 -9.61 0.96
N TYR A 205 1.57 -8.67 0.56
CA TYR A 205 2.10 -8.59 -0.81
C TYR A 205 3.43 -9.36 -0.90
N PRO A 206 3.67 -10.14 -1.98
CA PRO A 206 2.72 -10.42 -3.05
C PRO A 206 1.58 -11.31 -2.53
N PRO A 207 0.33 -11.06 -2.96
CA PRO A 207 -0.85 -11.88 -2.61
C PRO A 207 -0.80 -13.22 -3.36
N ASN A 208 0.32 -13.90 -3.24
CA ASN A 208 0.65 -15.14 -3.89
C ASN A 208 1.10 -16.10 -2.79
N LEU A 209 0.19 -17.02 -2.45
CA LEU A 209 0.35 -18.00 -1.37
C LEU A 209 1.31 -19.15 -1.75
N HIS A 210 1.88 -19.13 -2.96
CA HIS A 210 2.82 -20.15 -3.45
C HIS A 210 4.21 -20.03 -2.81
N THR A 211 4.53 -18.85 -2.33
CA THR A 211 5.66 -18.64 -1.43
C THR A 211 5.10 -18.80 -0.02
N ASN A 212 5.58 -19.81 0.70
CA ASN A 212 5.39 -19.95 2.16
C ASN A 212 6.04 -18.75 2.85
N TRP A 213 5.47 -17.55 2.69
CA TRP A 213 5.93 -16.36 3.38
C TRP A 213 5.76 -16.65 4.87
N THR A 214 6.87 -16.86 5.54
CA THR A 214 6.90 -17.00 7.00
C THR A 214 6.63 -15.63 7.59
N VAL A 215 5.60 -15.54 8.44
CA VAL A 215 5.39 -14.41 9.36
C VAL A 215 6.49 -14.41 10.42
#